data_AF-A0A914B1X9-F1
#
_entry.id   AF-A0A914B1X9-F1
#
_cell.length_a   1.000
_cell.length_b   1.000
_cell.length_c   1.000
_cell.angle_alpha   90.00
_cell.angle_beta   90.00
_cell.angle_gamma   90.00
#
_symmetry.space_group_name_H-M   'P 1'
#
loop_
_entity.id
_entity.type
_entity.pdbx_description
1 polymer ?
#
loop_
_entity_poly.entity_id
_entity_poly.type
_entity_poly.pdbx_seq_one_letter_code
_entity_poly.pdbx_strand_id
1 'polypeptide(L)'
;MRLNSRSDHLRESFFPRTLQNFGNVTNGVDVWRSVMDQTSLDSHRELAEVANYEAYFARFKKAFTSGDLLVTKQAHKVSLDVGTGSAALRYDLYEATASERKADLKSALFWLADTVSDVTNKLTKCEEELSVLKKQKGTSSVAAVLPDIDTKKRSGQIKVQKQQGHSIVNPSSKKRKAATGVQFD
;
A
#
# COMPACT_ATOMS: atom_id res chain seq x y z
N MET A 1 -1.04 -0.53 -40.66
CA MET A 1 -2.05 -1.17 -39.79
C MET A 1 -1.60 -1.02 -38.34
N ARG A 2 -2.31 -0.20 -37.56
CA ARG A 2 -2.17 -0.12 -36.10
C ARG A 2 -3.06 -1.20 -35.49
N LEU A 3 -2.54 -1.96 -34.54
CA LEU A 3 -3.37 -2.55 -33.50
C LEU A 3 -2.73 -2.23 -32.15
N ASN A 4 -3.56 -1.60 -31.33
CA ASN A 4 -3.29 -1.00 -30.05
C ASN A 4 -4.12 -1.77 -29.02
N SER A 5 -3.64 -1.75 -27.77
CA SER A 5 -4.41 -1.88 -26.52
C SER A 5 -4.76 -3.27 -25.93
N ARG A 6 -4.25 -3.40 -24.69
CA ARG A 6 -4.93 -3.69 -23.41
C ARG A 6 -5.31 -5.16 -23.17
N SER A 7 -4.68 -5.79 -22.18
CA SER A 7 -4.89 -5.65 -20.71
C SER A 7 -6.17 -6.34 -20.24
N ASP A 8 -5.98 -7.13 -19.19
CA ASP A 8 -6.96 -7.70 -18.26
C ASP A 8 -7.60 -9.05 -18.65
N HIS A 9 -7.12 -10.11 -18.02
CA HIS A 9 -7.88 -10.84 -16.98
C HIS A 9 -7.10 -12.06 -16.49
N LEU A 10 -6.43 -11.93 -15.35
CA LEU A 10 -6.16 -13.06 -14.46
C LEU A 10 -6.70 -12.70 -13.08
N ARG A 11 -8.02 -12.84 -12.93
CA ARG A 11 -8.64 -13.11 -11.64
C ARG A 11 -8.43 -14.59 -11.32
N GLU A 12 -7.20 -14.96 -10.99
CA GLU A 12 -6.93 -16.28 -10.42
C GLU A 12 -6.96 -16.17 -8.90
N SER A 13 -8.15 -16.46 -8.37
CA SER A 13 -8.40 -17.22 -7.14
C SER A 13 -7.20 -17.37 -6.20
N PHE A 14 -7.06 -16.43 -5.26
CA PHE A 14 -6.25 -16.65 -4.06
C PHE A 14 -7.06 -17.45 -3.05
N PHE A 15 -7.28 -18.73 -3.35
CA PHE A 15 -7.68 -19.74 -2.37
C PHE A 15 -6.79 -20.97 -2.57
N PRO A 16 -5.57 -21.01 -2.03
CA PRO A 16 -4.85 -22.26 -1.97
C PRO A 16 -5.29 -23.04 -0.73
N ARG A 17 -6.00 -24.14 -1.01
CA ARG A 17 -6.20 -25.34 -0.17
C ARG A 17 -7.12 -25.16 1.03
N THR A 18 -8.36 -25.64 0.82
CA THR A 18 -9.30 -26.22 1.79
C THR A 18 -9.47 -25.49 3.13
N LEU A 19 -10.71 -25.35 3.57
CA LEU A 19 -11.11 -24.86 4.90
C LEU A 19 -10.50 -25.64 6.11
N GLN A 20 -9.50 -26.51 5.88
CA GLN A 20 -8.89 -27.44 6.82
C GLN A 20 -7.56 -26.96 7.44
N ASN A 21 -6.92 -25.89 6.94
CA ASN A 21 -5.60 -25.47 7.42
C ASN A 21 -5.57 -24.00 7.88
N PHE A 22 -6.59 -23.60 8.62
CA PHE A 22 -6.63 -22.27 9.21
C PHE A 22 -5.92 -22.28 10.58
N GLY A 23 -4.92 -21.41 10.75
CA GLY A 23 -4.27 -21.19 12.04
C GLY A 23 -3.33 -22.32 12.47
N ASN A 24 -2.20 -22.47 11.76
CA ASN A 24 -1.09 -23.28 12.22
C ASN A 24 -0.04 -22.39 12.92
N VAL A 25 0.54 -22.89 14.01
CA VAL A 25 1.68 -22.26 14.68
C VAL A 25 2.86 -23.23 14.64
N THR A 26 4.07 -22.73 14.41
CA THR A 26 5.28 -23.55 14.38
C THR A 26 6.47 -22.81 14.98
N ASN A 27 7.38 -23.57 15.60
CA ASN A 27 8.70 -23.11 16.03
C ASN A 27 9.84 -23.58 15.09
N GLY A 28 9.50 -24.15 13.93
CA GLY A 28 10.44 -24.76 12.98
C GLY A 28 10.78 -26.23 13.23
N VAL A 29 10.32 -26.80 14.34
CA VAL A 29 10.48 -28.23 14.67
C VAL A 29 9.11 -28.89 14.82
N ASP A 30 8.26 -28.29 15.65
CA ASP A 30 6.91 -28.74 15.96
C ASP A 30 5.88 -27.87 15.22
N VAL A 31 4.71 -28.45 14.98
CA VAL A 31 3.57 -27.77 14.38
C VAL A 31 2.35 -28.02 15.26
N TRP A 32 1.65 -26.95 15.60
CA TRP A 32 0.35 -27.01 16.26
C TRP A 32 -0.72 -26.52 15.29
N ARG A 33 -1.83 -27.25 15.21
CA ARG A 33 -2.92 -27.01 14.26
C ARG A 33 -4.22 -26.74 15.01
N SER A 34 -4.98 -25.78 14.52
CA SER A 34 -6.39 -25.65 14.89
C SER A 34 -7.21 -26.59 14.01
N VAL A 35 -7.97 -27.50 14.61
CA VAL A 35 -8.92 -28.35 13.89
C VAL A 35 -10.30 -27.78 14.15
N MET A 36 -10.84 -27.07 13.17
CA MET A 36 -12.19 -26.51 13.22
C MET A 36 -13.04 -27.14 12.13
N ASP A 37 -14.25 -27.53 12.50
CA ASP A 37 -15.30 -27.81 11.55
C ASP A 37 -16.02 -26.51 11.16
N GLN A 38 -16.96 -26.64 10.21
CA GLN A 38 -17.70 -25.50 9.69
C GLN A 38 -18.49 -24.77 10.80
N THR A 39 -19.10 -25.52 11.72
CA THR A 39 -19.88 -24.97 12.83
C THR A 39 -19.00 -24.18 13.81
N SER A 40 -17.82 -24.68 14.13
CA SER A 40 -16.85 -23.98 14.98
C SER A 40 -16.36 -22.71 14.31
N LEU A 41 -16.08 -22.77 12.99
CA LEU A 41 -15.67 -21.61 12.21
C LEU A 41 -16.76 -20.53 12.16
N ASP A 42 -18.02 -20.93 11.98
CA ASP A 42 -19.18 -20.03 12.04
C ASP A 42 -19.32 -19.36 13.41
N SER A 43 -19.19 -20.15 14.48
CA SER A 43 -19.24 -19.64 15.85
C SER A 43 -18.13 -18.62 16.11
N HIS A 44 -16.91 -18.86 15.63
CA HIS A 44 -15.82 -17.89 15.75
C HIS A 44 -16.04 -16.63 14.92
N ARG A 45 -16.62 -16.74 13.72
CA ARG A 45 -16.98 -15.59 12.89
C ARG A 45 -18.03 -14.73 13.59
N GLU A 46 -19.04 -15.35 14.17
CA GLU A 46 -20.10 -14.66 14.91
C GLU A 46 -19.56 -13.98 16.17
N LEU A 47 -18.70 -14.67 16.93
CA LEU A 47 -18.01 -14.10 18.08
C LEU A 47 -17.11 -12.92 17.68
N ALA A 48 -16.59 -12.94 16.46
CA ALA A 48 -15.81 -11.85 15.89
C ALA A 48 -16.66 -10.64 15.46
N GLU A 49 -17.99 -10.76 15.50
CA GLU A 49 -18.99 -9.76 15.10
C GLU A 49 -18.83 -9.29 13.65
N VAL A 50 -18.48 -10.22 12.75
CA VAL A 50 -18.29 -9.92 11.31
C VAL A 50 -19.26 -10.68 10.41
N ALA A 51 -19.76 -9.98 9.39
CA ALA A 51 -20.82 -10.50 8.52
C ALA A 51 -20.36 -11.57 7.51
N ASN A 52 -19.06 -11.60 7.17
CA ASN A 52 -18.52 -12.52 6.17
C ASN A 52 -17.13 -13.04 6.55
N TYR A 53 -16.73 -14.15 5.94
CA TYR A 53 -15.44 -14.78 6.24
C TYR A 53 -14.24 -13.99 5.74
N GLU A 54 -14.40 -13.19 4.69
CA GLU A 54 -13.31 -12.34 4.20
C GLU A 54 -12.89 -11.33 5.27
N ALA A 55 -13.86 -10.65 5.87
CA ALA A 55 -13.64 -9.73 6.99
C ALA A 55 -13.08 -10.46 8.23
N TYR A 56 -13.57 -11.67 8.50
CA TYR A 56 -13.04 -12.52 9.57
C TYR A 56 -11.56 -12.86 9.37
N PHE A 57 -11.18 -13.36 8.20
CA PHE A 57 -9.78 -13.69 7.89
C PHE A 57 -8.90 -12.46 7.77
N ALA A 58 -9.45 -11.31 7.34
CA ALA A 58 -8.72 -10.05 7.34
C ALA A 58 -8.27 -9.63 8.76
N ARG A 59 -8.98 -10.05 9.82
CA ARG A 59 -8.54 -9.79 11.21
C ARG A 59 -7.20 -10.44 11.52
N PHE A 60 -6.93 -11.63 11.00
CA PHE A 60 -5.67 -12.36 11.22
C PHE A 60 -4.52 -11.65 10.54
N LYS A 61 -4.73 -11.26 9.28
CA LYS A 61 -3.75 -10.47 8.53
C LYS A 61 -3.46 -9.15 9.24
N LYS A 62 -4.51 -8.45 9.69
CA LYS A 62 -4.39 -7.21 10.44
C LYS A 62 -3.57 -7.43 11.72
N ALA A 63 -3.96 -8.40 12.54
CA ALA A 63 -3.28 -8.71 13.80
C ALA A 63 -1.81 -9.09 13.60
N PHE A 64 -1.50 -9.86 12.55
CA PHE A 64 -0.12 -10.18 12.18
C PHE A 64 0.69 -8.91 11.86
N THR A 65 0.11 -8.00 11.06
CA THR A 65 0.79 -6.75 10.68
C THR A 65 0.91 -5.74 11.82
N SER A 66 -0.02 -5.72 12.76
CA SER A 66 0.00 -4.82 13.92
C SER A 66 0.77 -5.38 15.12
N GLY A 67 1.15 -6.67 15.10
CA GLY A 67 1.78 -7.33 16.24
C GLY A 67 0.79 -7.75 17.33
N ASP A 68 -0.50 -7.80 17.03
CA ASP A 68 -1.58 -8.17 17.94
C ASP A 68 -1.85 -9.69 17.93
N LEU A 69 -0.81 -10.49 17.76
CA LEU A 69 -0.89 -11.95 17.88
C LEU A 69 -0.13 -12.38 19.14
N LEU A 70 -0.79 -13.13 20.01
CA LEU A 70 -0.16 -13.70 21.19
C LEU A 70 -0.22 -15.22 21.13
N VAL A 71 0.93 -15.85 21.21
CA VAL A 71 1.06 -17.31 21.26
C VAL A 71 1.48 -17.71 22.67
N THR A 72 0.67 -18.55 23.32
CA THR A 72 0.98 -19.07 24.65
C THR A 72 1.07 -20.59 24.60
N LYS A 73 2.23 -21.14 24.96
CA LYS A 73 2.41 -22.59 25.10
C LYS A 73 1.89 -23.06 26.46
N GLN A 74 1.03 -24.07 26.44
CA GLN A 74 0.54 -24.78 27.61
C GLN A 74 1.05 -26.22 27.58
N ALA A 75 0.72 -27.02 28.59
CA ALA A 75 1.27 -28.37 28.73
C ALA A 75 1.02 -29.27 27.50
N HIS A 76 -0.21 -29.31 26.99
CA HIS A 76 -0.62 -30.21 25.90
C HIS A 76 -1.19 -29.47 24.68
N LYS A 77 -1.17 -28.14 24.69
CA LYS A 77 -1.74 -27.30 23.62
C LYS A 77 -1.00 -25.97 23.51
N VAL A 78 -1.21 -25.29 22.39
CA VAL A 78 -0.82 -23.90 22.18
C VAL A 78 -2.09 -23.08 22.00
N SER A 79 -2.20 -21.96 22.69
CA SER A 79 -3.28 -21.01 22.45
C SER A 79 -2.78 -19.82 21.62
N LEU A 80 -3.51 -19.49 20.55
CA LEU A 80 -3.28 -18.33 19.70
C LEU A 80 -4.39 -17.31 19.96
N ASP A 81 -4.03 -16.13 20.44
CA ASP A 81 -4.94 -14.99 20.58
C ASP A 81 -4.74 -14.01 19.41
N VAL A 82 -5.85 -13.61 18.80
CA VAL A 82 -5.89 -12.74 17.62
C VAL A 82 -6.61 -11.44 17.95
N GLY A 83 -5.84 -10.36 18.01
CA GLY A 83 -6.30 -9.05 18.48
C GLY A 83 -5.94 -8.82 19.94
N THR A 84 -6.43 -7.70 20.49
CA THR A 84 -6.13 -7.25 21.86
C THR A 84 -7.41 -7.02 22.67
N GLY A 85 -7.29 -7.13 23.99
CA GLY A 85 -8.36 -6.83 24.93
C GLY A 85 -9.57 -7.77 24.82
N SER A 86 -10.75 -7.25 25.13
CA SER A 86 -12.00 -8.02 25.19
C SER A 86 -12.51 -8.53 23.85
N ALA A 87 -11.97 -8.01 22.73
CA ALA A 87 -12.34 -8.43 21.38
C ALA A 87 -11.37 -9.48 20.79
N ALA A 88 -10.36 -9.92 21.54
CA ALA A 88 -9.40 -10.91 21.09
C ALA A 88 -10.09 -12.27 20.90
N LEU A 89 -9.80 -12.93 19.78
CA LEU A 89 -10.29 -14.27 19.49
C LEU A 89 -9.22 -15.28 19.89
N ARG A 90 -9.57 -16.23 20.75
CA ARG A 90 -8.67 -17.28 21.23
C ARG A 90 -8.92 -18.58 20.49
N TYR A 91 -7.86 -19.19 20.00
CA TYR A 91 -7.86 -20.50 19.36
C TYR A 91 -7.00 -21.45 20.15
N ASP A 92 -7.50 -22.66 20.38
CA ASP A 92 -6.71 -23.76 20.90
C ASP A 92 -6.15 -24.59 19.73
N LEU A 93 -4.85 -24.86 19.77
CA LEU A 93 -4.12 -25.63 18.78
C LEU A 93 -3.47 -26.83 19.44
N TYR A 94 -3.50 -27.95 18.75
CA TYR A 94 -2.96 -29.22 19.23
C TYR A 94 -1.82 -29.68 18.34
N GLU A 95 -0.89 -30.43 18.93
CA GLU A 95 0.30 -30.87 18.22
C GLU A 95 -0.06 -31.78 17.04
N ALA A 96 0.51 -31.48 15.87
CA ALA A 96 0.31 -32.25 14.67
C ALA A 96 1.00 -33.63 14.76
N THR A 97 0.41 -34.62 14.10
CA THR A 97 1.06 -35.92 13.95
C THR A 97 2.39 -35.80 13.19
N ALA A 98 3.25 -36.82 13.30
CA ALA A 98 4.56 -36.78 12.64
C ALA A 98 4.46 -36.59 11.10
N SER A 99 3.45 -37.20 10.46
CA SER A 99 3.20 -37.06 9.02
C SER A 99 2.75 -35.64 8.65
N GLU A 100 1.81 -35.08 9.42
CA GLU A 100 1.29 -33.72 9.20
C GLU A 100 2.37 -32.67 9.44
N ARG A 101 3.12 -32.77 10.54
CA ARG A 101 4.25 -31.87 10.85
C ARG A 101 5.26 -31.83 9.72
N LYS A 102 5.66 -33.00 9.20
CA LYS A 102 6.60 -33.09 8.07
C LYS A 102 6.04 -32.44 6.81
N ALA A 103 4.76 -32.68 6.51
CA ALA A 103 4.11 -32.10 5.34
C ALA A 103 4.02 -30.58 5.46
N ASP A 104 3.55 -30.06 6.59
CA ASP A 104 3.34 -28.64 6.84
C ASP A 104 4.67 -27.87 6.85
N LEU A 105 5.70 -28.37 7.53
CA LEU A 105 7.03 -27.75 7.54
C LEU A 105 7.64 -27.71 6.13
N LYS A 106 7.55 -28.82 5.39
CA LYS A 106 8.04 -28.89 4.01
C LYS A 106 7.32 -27.86 3.13
N SER A 107 5.99 -27.81 3.21
CA SER A 107 5.18 -26.88 2.43
C SER A 107 5.46 -25.43 2.78
N ALA A 108 5.56 -25.10 4.08
CA ALA A 108 5.88 -23.75 4.54
C ALA A 108 7.28 -23.31 4.07
N LEU A 109 8.28 -24.20 4.16
CA LEU A 109 9.65 -23.89 3.74
C LEU A 109 9.73 -23.56 2.25
N PHE A 110 9.12 -24.38 1.38
CA PHE A 110 9.13 -24.12 -0.05
C PHE A 110 8.32 -22.87 -0.41
N TRP A 111 7.14 -22.71 0.19
CA TRP A 111 6.33 -21.51 -0.05
C TRP A 111 7.05 -20.22 0.37
N LEU A 112 7.77 -20.23 1.50
CA LEU A 112 8.58 -19.10 1.93
C LEU A 112 9.75 -18.84 0.97
N ALA A 113 10.45 -19.88 0.52
CA ALA A 113 11.55 -19.75 -0.44
C ALA A 113 11.09 -19.14 -1.76
N ASP A 114 9.97 -19.61 -2.30
CA ASP A 114 9.36 -19.08 -3.52
C ASP A 114 8.92 -17.61 -3.31
N THR A 115 8.22 -17.34 -2.21
CA THR A 115 7.69 -16.00 -1.92
C THR A 115 8.81 -14.98 -1.70
N VAL A 116 9.87 -15.33 -0.97
CA VAL A 116 11.03 -14.45 -0.74
C VAL A 116 11.74 -14.17 -2.05
N SER A 117 11.93 -15.18 -2.89
CA SER A 117 12.57 -15.03 -4.20
C SER A 117 11.74 -14.07 -5.09
N ASP A 118 10.43 -14.28 -5.15
CA ASP A 118 9.52 -13.45 -5.95
C ASP A 118 9.45 -12.01 -5.45
N VAL A 119 9.33 -11.80 -4.13
CA VAL A 119 9.28 -10.45 -3.54
C VAL A 119 10.60 -9.72 -3.74
N THR A 120 11.73 -10.41 -3.58
CA THR A 120 13.06 -9.83 -3.83
C THR A 120 13.22 -9.42 -5.28
N ASN A 121 12.81 -10.27 -6.22
CA ASN A 121 12.84 -9.97 -7.66
C ASN A 121 11.92 -8.79 -8.05
N LYS A 122 10.78 -8.63 -7.39
CA LYS A 122 9.88 -7.49 -7.61
C LYS A 122 10.49 -6.21 -7.03
N LEU A 123 11.10 -6.30 -5.85
CA LEU A 123 11.74 -5.16 -5.20
C LEU A 123 12.90 -4.62 -6.05
N THR A 124 13.78 -5.50 -6.55
CA THR A 124 14.91 -5.09 -7.41
C THR A 124 14.43 -4.40 -8.68
N LYS A 125 13.41 -4.94 -9.35
CA LYS A 125 12.80 -4.29 -10.53
C LYS A 125 12.22 -2.90 -10.21
N CYS A 126 11.50 -2.77 -9.09
CA CYS A 126 10.97 -1.47 -8.68
C CYS A 126 12.09 -0.46 -8.36
N GLU A 127 13.20 -0.90 -7.76
CA GLU A 127 14.36 -0.05 -7.49
C GLU A 127 15.05 0.39 -8.78
N GLU A 128 15.21 -0.51 -9.76
CA GLU A 128 15.74 -0.20 -11.09
C GLU A 128 14.88 0.84 -11.80
N GLU A 129 13.56 0.64 -11.88
CA GLU A 129 12.61 1.59 -12.47
C GLU A 129 12.68 2.96 -11.79
N LEU A 130 12.73 2.98 -10.45
CA LEU A 130 12.84 4.21 -9.66
C LEU A 130 14.18 4.93 -9.94
N SER A 131 15.27 4.18 -10.16
CA SER A 131 16.57 4.74 -10.52
C SER A 131 16.56 5.40 -11.90
N VAL A 132 15.87 4.80 -12.88
CA VAL A 132 15.71 5.35 -14.24
C VAL A 132 14.91 6.64 -14.19
N LEU A 133 13.78 6.65 -13.47
CA LEU A 133 12.94 7.84 -13.31
C LEU A 133 13.70 8.99 -12.63
N LYS A 134 14.51 8.70 -11.61
CA LYS A 134 15.36 9.71 -10.95
C LYS A 134 16.40 10.30 -11.91
N LYS A 135 17.04 9.47 -12.74
CA LYS A 135 18.02 9.93 -13.74
C LYS A 135 17.37 10.82 -14.81
N GLN A 136 16.15 10.51 -15.24
CA GLN A 136 15.41 11.33 -16.22
C GLN A 136 14.96 12.69 -15.65
N LYS A 137 14.64 12.77 -14.35
CA LYS A 137 14.28 14.05 -13.71
C LYS A 137 15.50 14.99 -13.53
N GLY A 138 16.71 14.44 -13.41
CA GLY A 138 17.95 15.20 -13.29
C GLY A 138 18.49 15.82 -14.59
N THR A 139 18.00 15.38 -15.76
CA THR A 139 18.41 15.91 -17.07
C THR A 139 17.45 16.95 -17.66
N SER A 140 16.40 17.33 -16.94
CA SER A 140 15.45 18.38 -17.35
C SER A 140 15.90 19.80 -16.93
N SER A 141 17.19 20.14 -17.02
CA SER A 141 17.67 21.53 -16.88
C SER A 141 17.79 22.25 -18.23
N VAL A 142 16.99 21.87 -19.23
CA VAL A 142 16.86 22.64 -20.47
C VAL A 142 15.88 23.80 -20.25
N ALA A 143 16.21 24.70 -19.32
CA ALA A 143 15.47 25.94 -19.08
C ALA A 143 16.31 26.96 -18.29
N ALA A 144 17.49 27.34 -18.81
CA ALA A 144 18.15 28.58 -18.42
C ALA A 144 19.21 28.97 -19.47
N VAL A 145 18.80 29.18 -20.72
CA VAL A 145 19.52 30.12 -21.57
C VAL A 145 19.19 31.50 -21.00
N LEU A 146 20.01 31.95 -20.06
CA LEU A 146 20.01 33.30 -19.51
C LEU A 146 20.26 34.29 -20.66
N PRO A 147 19.38 35.27 -20.92
CA PRO A 147 19.83 36.56 -21.38
C PRO A 147 20.32 37.31 -20.15
N ASP A 148 21.61 37.59 -20.14
CA ASP A 148 22.26 38.54 -19.24
C ASP A 148 21.50 39.88 -19.28
N ILE A 149 20.76 40.21 -18.22
CA ILE A 149 20.14 41.53 -18.07
C ILE A 149 20.98 42.31 -17.07
N ASP A 150 21.97 42.96 -17.65
CA ASP A 150 22.80 44.00 -17.06
C ASP A 150 21.88 45.11 -16.50
N THR A 151 21.78 45.21 -15.17
CA THR A 151 21.05 46.29 -14.52
C THR A 151 21.90 47.57 -14.56
N LYS A 152 21.77 48.34 -15.65
CA LYS A 152 22.28 49.72 -15.68
C LYS A 152 21.28 50.71 -16.26
N LYS A 153 20.79 51.57 -15.36
CA LYS A 153 20.12 52.86 -15.62
C LYS A 153 20.62 53.55 -16.89
N ARG A 154 19.72 53.89 -17.82
CA ARG A 154 19.53 55.27 -18.32
C ARG A 154 18.44 55.35 -19.41
N SER A 155 17.45 56.20 -19.13
CA SER A 155 16.82 57.18 -20.03
C SER A 155 16.91 56.97 -21.55
N GLY A 156 15.75 56.82 -22.20
CA GLY A 156 15.62 57.06 -23.63
C GLY A 156 14.23 56.71 -24.15
N GLN A 157 13.43 57.74 -24.43
CA GLN A 157 12.16 57.62 -25.16
C GLN A 157 12.41 56.96 -26.54
N ILE A 158 11.40 56.25 -27.09
CA ILE A 158 10.75 56.55 -28.38
C ILE A 158 9.94 55.36 -28.95
N LYS A 159 8.67 55.68 -29.22
CA LYS A 159 7.71 55.21 -30.25
C LYS A 159 7.19 53.76 -30.29
N VAL A 160 5.90 53.72 -29.95
CA VAL A 160 4.79 52.89 -30.45
C VAL A 160 4.93 52.50 -31.93
N GLN A 161 4.76 51.21 -32.21
CA GLN A 161 4.11 50.73 -33.43
C GLN A 161 2.88 49.90 -33.04
N LYS A 162 1.71 50.31 -33.54
CA LYS A 162 0.42 49.63 -33.40
C LYS A 162 0.24 48.64 -34.56
N GLN A 163 -0.47 47.54 -34.26
CA GLN A 163 -1.47 46.79 -35.06
C GLN A 163 -1.32 45.29 -34.72
N GLN A 164 -2.36 44.45 -34.60
CA GLN A 164 -3.76 44.48 -35.02
C GLN A 164 -4.58 43.60 -34.05
N GLY A 165 -5.92 43.75 -33.99
CA GLY A 165 -6.85 43.10 -33.04
C GLY A 165 -6.65 41.59 -32.83
N HIS A 166 -7.08 40.99 -31.71
CA HIS A 166 -8.42 41.07 -31.14
C HIS A 166 -8.42 41.03 -29.60
N SER A 167 -9.29 41.87 -29.04
CA SER A 167 -9.66 41.93 -27.64
C SER A 167 -10.21 40.59 -27.11
N ILE A 168 -9.72 40.13 -25.96
CA ILE A 168 -10.56 39.41 -24.99
C ILE A 168 -10.40 40.12 -23.64
N VAL A 169 -11.43 40.90 -23.33
CA VAL A 169 -11.73 41.47 -22.03
C VAL A 169 -11.61 40.38 -20.96
N ASN A 170 -10.77 40.58 -19.95
CA ASN A 170 -10.90 39.85 -18.69
C ASN A 170 -11.90 40.61 -17.79
N PRO A 171 -13.16 40.16 -17.60
CA PRO A 171 -14.23 40.98 -17.04
C PRO A 171 -14.24 41.13 -15.51
N SER A 172 -13.17 40.82 -14.78
CA SER A 172 -13.24 40.76 -13.31
C SER A 172 -12.08 41.40 -12.53
N SER A 173 -11.27 42.28 -13.14
CA SER A 173 -10.28 43.05 -12.37
C SER A 173 -10.89 44.31 -11.74
N LYS A 174 -11.66 44.15 -10.65
CA LYS A 174 -12.01 45.25 -9.73
C LYS A 174 -10.76 45.74 -8.98
N LYS A 175 -9.95 46.62 -9.61
CA LYS A 175 -8.91 47.38 -8.90
C LYS A 175 -9.57 48.55 -8.16
N ARG A 176 -9.78 48.40 -6.85
CA ARG A 176 -10.10 49.52 -5.94
C ARG A 176 -8.92 50.49 -5.96
N LYS A 177 -9.18 51.76 -6.28
CA LYS A 177 -8.20 52.85 -6.14
C LYS A 177 -8.00 53.15 -4.64
N ALA A 178 -6.75 53.31 -4.22
CA ALA A 178 -6.42 53.87 -2.92
C ALA A 178 -6.83 55.36 -2.88
N ALA A 179 -7.43 55.79 -1.76
CA ALA A 179 -7.83 57.17 -1.54
C ALA A 179 -6.62 57.99 -1.09
N THR A 180 -6.35 59.07 -1.81
CA THR A 180 -5.36 60.11 -1.47
C THR A 180 -5.95 61.01 -0.38
N GLY A 181 -5.15 61.33 0.65
CA GLY A 181 -5.59 61.96 1.90
C GLY A 181 -6.12 63.40 1.79
N VAL A 182 -6.69 63.86 2.90
CA VAL A 182 -7.07 65.26 3.15
C VAL A 182 -6.34 65.72 4.42
N GLN A 183 -5.64 66.85 4.28
CA GLN A 183 -4.88 67.56 5.31
C GLN A 183 -5.83 68.52 6.03
N PHE A 184 -5.72 68.64 7.36
CA PHE A 184 -6.35 69.72 8.12
C PHE A 184 -5.26 70.56 8.78
N ASP A 185 -5.51 71.87 8.81
CA ASP A 185 -4.73 72.92 9.47
C ASP A 185 -4.86 72.84 11.00
#